data_AF-A0A542ZT20-F1
#
_entry.id   AF-A0A542ZT20-F1
#
_cell.length_a   1.000
_cell.length_b   1.000
_cell.length_c   1.000
_cell.angle_alpha   90.00
_cell.angle_beta   90.00
_cell.angle_gamma   90.00
#
_symmetry.space_group_name_H-M   'P 1'
#
loop_
_entity.id
_entity.type
_entity.pdbx_description
1 polymer ?
#
loop_
_entity_poly.entity_id
_entity_poly.type
_entity_poly.pdbx_seq_one_letter_code
_entity_poly.pdbx_strand_id
1 'polypeptide(L)'
;MSVLGPSGLVLGQGPRGPVTIRLFRPHGTRIVLGAPEYVSWLVVYRAAALGVHISVTGDAEPWRSLLDRLRHTGVSVDHGPQIPDSGLPYRPSLVLGDLPPQLGPWQAHLGVASPEESPAPFRAADLALVTPDEEGAANLRRAFFLTGGQTRAASTLSENQVAVVSAHRLVRATVRPAPLEYRALFG
;
A
#
# COMPACT_ATOMS: atom_id res chain seq x y z
N MET A 1 -12.16 -20.36 2.66
CA MET A 1 -10.71 -20.58 2.67
C MET A 1 -10.03 -19.33 3.21
N SER A 2 -9.32 -19.46 4.32
CA SER A 2 -8.53 -18.41 4.97
C SER A 2 -7.41 -17.95 4.02
N VAL A 3 -7.33 -16.65 3.73
CA VAL A 3 -6.26 -16.04 2.90
C VAL A 3 -5.03 -15.69 3.76
N LEU A 4 -4.96 -16.18 5.00
CA LEU A 4 -3.86 -15.90 5.93
C LEU A 4 -2.73 -16.92 5.73
N GLY A 5 -1.93 -16.72 4.70
CA GLY A 5 -0.56 -17.27 4.67
C GLY A 5 0.35 -16.43 5.57
N PRO A 6 1.44 -16.99 6.12
CA PRO A 6 2.34 -16.36 7.11
C PRO A 6 3.19 -15.16 6.60
N SER A 7 2.73 -14.45 5.56
CA SER A 7 3.50 -13.43 4.83
C SER A 7 2.68 -12.15 4.57
N GLY A 8 1.71 -11.86 5.44
CA GLY A 8 0.83 -10.70 5.33
C GLY A 8 1.26 -9.55 6.24
N LEU A 9 1.25 -8.33 5.71
CA LEU A 9 1.39 -7.09 6.48
C LEU A 9 0.05 -6.80 7.17
N VAL A 10 0.06 -6.68 8.50
CA VAL A 10 -1.12 -6.26 9.27
C VAL A 10 -1.35 -4.76 9.01
N LEU A 11 -2.47 -4.43 8.38
CA LEU A 11 -2.83 -3.05 8.05
C LEU A 11 -3.59 -2.37 9.20
N GLY A 12 -4.46 -3.10 9.89
CA GLY A 12 -5.29 -2.50 10.93
C GLY A 12 -6.40 -3.45 11.38
N GLN A 13 -7.48 -2.89 11.93
CA GLN A 13 -8.62 -3.64 12.42
C GLN A 13 -9.84 -3.42 11.53
N GLY A 14 -10.48 -4.50 11.12
CA GLY A 14 -11.75 -4.48 10.41
C GLY A 14 -12.89 -5.00 11.30
N PRO A 15 -14.14 -5.00 10.79
CA PRO A 15 -15.30 -5.47 11.56
C PRO A 15 -15.22 -6.93 12.02
N ARG A 16 -14.38 -7.73 11.38
CA ARG A 16 -14.21 -9.17 11.63
C ARG A 16 -12.82 -9.53 12.18
N GLY A 17 -12.09 -8.54 12.70
CA GLY A 17 -10.73 -8.70 13.22
C GLY A 17 -9.64 -8.10 12.32
N PRO A 18 -8.37 -8.49 12.51
CA PRO A 18 -7.24 -7.88 11.82
C PRO A 18 -7.36 -7.95 10.30
N VAL A 19 -7.09 -6.85 9.63
CA VAL A 19 -7.02 -6.77 8.17
C VAL A 19 -5.55 -6.87 7.78
N THR A 20 -5.22 -7.90 7.01
CA THR A 20 -3.88 -8.13 6.47
C THR A 20 -3.88 -7.96 4.96
N ILE A 21 -2.81 -7.40 4.42
CA ILE A 21 -2.54 -7.34 2.98
C ILE A 21 -1.29 -8.15 2.66
N ARG A 22 -1.25 -8.78 1.49
CA ARG A 22 -0.08 -9.54 1.03
C ARG A 22 0.56 -8.81 -0.13
N LEU A 23 1.61 -8.05 0.17
CA LEU A 23 2.39 -7.26 -0.80
C LEU A 23 3.39 -8.12 -1.57
N PHE A 24 4.06 -9.05 -0.88
CA PHE A 24 5.13 -9.85 -1.48
C PHE A 24 4.63 -11.27 -1.77
N ARG A 25 4.74 -11.67 -3.04
CA ARG A 25 4.20 -12.93 -3.59
C ARG A 25 5.19 -13.50 -4.61
N PRO A 26 5.05 -14.77 -5.05
CA PRO A 26 5.83 -15.31 -6.17
C PRO A 26 5.64 -14.62 -7.54
N HIS A 27 4.98 -13.46 -7.59
CA HIS A 27 4.78 -12.60 -8.74
C HIS A 27 4.78 -11.14 -8.25
N GLY A 28 5.02 -10.20 -9.16
CA GLY A 28 4.97 -8.77 -8.88
C GLY A 28 3.60 -8.34 -8.34
N THR A 29 3.57 -7.33 -7.47
CA THR A 29 2.34 -6.77 -6.91
C THR A 29 2.35 -5.24 -7.00
N ARG A 30 1.28 -4.64 -7.52
CA ARG A 30 1.10 -3.19 -7.60
C ARG A 30 0.08 -2.74 -6.56
N ILE A 31 0.49 -1.85 -5.68
CA ILE A 31 -0.37 -1.19 -4.70
C ILE A 31 -0.44 0.31 -5.00
N VAL A 32 -1.65 0.87 -4.95
CA VAL A 32 -1.87 2.31 -5.08
C VAL A 32 -2.52 2.85 -3.81
N LEU A 33 -1.98 3.93 -3.28
CA LEU A 33 -2.48 4.61 -2.10
C LEU A 33 -3.16 5.93 -2.49
N GLY A 34 -4.44 6.05 -2.19
CA GLY A 34 -5.23 7.28 -2.25
C GLY A 34 -5.84 7.56 -0.88
N ALA A 35 -5.01 7.48 0.15
CA ALA A 35 -5.37 7.62 1.56
C ALA A 35 -4.46 8.69 2.20
N PRO A 36 -4.76 9.18 3.42
CA PRO A 36 -3.92 10.16 4.09
C PRO A 36 -2.46 9.70 4.19
N GLU A 37 -1.52 10.64 4.10
CA GLU A 37 -0.08 10.36 4.00
C GLU A 37 0.44 9.43 5.11
N TYR A 38 -0.04 9.59 6.35
CA TYR A 38 0.40 8.72 7.45
C TYR A 38 0.14 7.22 7.17
N VAL A 39 -0.87 6.87 6.36
CA VAL A 39 -1.16 5.49 5.96
C VAL A 39 -0.07 4.95 5.05
N SER A 40 0.45 5.75 4.11
CA SER A 40 1.57 5.33 3.26
C SER A 40 2.82 5.10 4.08
N TRP A 41 3.10 5.99 5.03
CA TRP A 41 4.23 5.85 5.95
C TRP A 41 4.11 4.57 6.79
N LEU A 42 2.92 4.25 7.30
CA LEU A 42 2.69 3.01 8.03
C LEU A 42 2.87 1.76 7.17
N VAL A 43 2.39 1.76 5.94
CA VAL A 43 2.57 0.62 5.02
C VAL A 43 4.06 0.39 4.75
N VAL A 44 4.81 1.44 4.43
CA VAL A 44 6.25 1.32 4.15
C VAL A 44 7.03 0.95 5.40
N TYR A 45 6.75 1.55 6.56
CA TYR A 45 7.42 1.20 7.82
C TYR A 45 7.17 -0.26 8.21
N ARG A 46 5.93 -0.74 8.07
CA ARG A 46 5.61 -2.14 8.34
C ARG A 46 6.24 -3.09 7.32
N ALA A 47 6.41 -2.66 6.08
CA ALA A 47 7.18 -3.41 5.09
C ALA A 47 8.68 -3.44 5.44
N ALA A 48 9.25 -2.32 5.91
CA ALA A 48 10.62 -2.23 6.42
C ALA A 48 10.85 -3.21 7.58
N ALA A 49 9.90 -3.32 8.51
CA ALA A 49 9.94 -4.30 9.60
C ALA A 49 9.94 -5.77 9.13
N LEU A 50 9.53 -6.06 7.89
CA LEU A 50 9.63 -7.39 7.27
C LEU A 50 10.99 -7.64 6.58
N GLY A 51 11.95 -6.72 6.68
CA GLY A 51 13.27 -6.86 6.06
C GLY A 51 13.28 -6.58 4.56
N VAL A 52 12.35 -5.76 4.07
CA VAL A 52 12.30 -5.38 2.65
C VAL A 52 13.49 -4.51 2.26
N HIS A 53 14.00 -4.70 1.04
CA HIS A 53 14.88 -3.75 0.37
C HIS A 53 14.04 -2.70 -0.35
N ILE A 54 14.30 -1.42 -0.10
CA ILE A 54 13.54 -0.31 -0.67
C ILE A 54 14.34 0.30 -1.83
N SER A 55 13.71 0.40 -3.00
CA SER A 55 14.23 1.17 -4.13
C SER A 55 13.36 2.39 -4.37
N VAL A 56 13.97 3.55 -4.55
CA VAL A 56 13.25 4.81 -4.81
C VAL A 56 13.59 5.28 -6.21
N THR A 57 12.57 5.29 -7.08
CA THR A 57 12.67 5.63 -8.50
C THR A 57 11.89 6.90 -8.81
N GLY A 58 12.40 7.73 -9.72
CA GLY A 58 11.73 8.96 -10.12
C GLY A 58 11.78 10.02 -9.03
N ASP A 59 10.65 10.70 -8.79
CA ASP A 59 10.54 11.72 -7.75
C ASP A 59 10.52 11.11 -6.34
N ALA A 60 11.61 11.35 -5.60
CA ALA A 60 11.76 10.90 -4.22
C ALA A 60 11.16 11.90 -3.21
N GLU A 61 10.77 13.10 -3.63
CA GLU A 61 10.33 14.18 -2.76
C GLU A 61 9.17 13.77 -1.83
N PRO A 62 8.10 13.09 -2.31
CA PRO A 62 7.00 12.65 -1.45
C PRO A 62 7.42 11.65 -0.37
N TRP A 63 8.56 10.99 -0.56
CA TRP A 63 9.07 9.94 0.33
C TRP A 63 10.18 10.45 1.25
N ARG A 64 10.77 11.62 1.00
CA ARG A 64 11.99 12.09 1.65
C ARG A 64 11.90 12.04 3.18
N SER A 65 10.85 12.63 3.75
CA SER A 65 10.65 12.69 5.21
C SER A 65 10.51 11.31 5.84
N LEU A 66 9.86 10.37 5.15
CA LEU A 66 9.75 8.99 5.61
C LEU A 66 11.10 8.27 5.54
N LEU A 67 11.82 8.41 4.43
CA LEU A 67 13.11 7.75 4.21
C LEU A 67 14.15 8.21 5.24
N ASP A 68 14.19 9.50 5.57
CA ASP A 68 15.07 10.04 6.61
C ASP A 68 14.81 9.38 7.98
N ARG A 69 13.54 9.13 8.32
CA ARG A 69 13.16 8.41 9.55
C ARG A 69 13.55 6.93 9.49
N LEU A 70 13.42 6.30 8.32
CA LEU A 70 13.78 4.89 8.14
C LEU A 70 15.29 4.63 8.18
N ARG A 71 16.16 5.61 7.89
CA ARG A 71 17.63 5.44 7.95
C ARG A 71 18.14 4.89 9.27
N HIS A 72 17.42 5.13 10.36
CA HIS A 72 17.79 4.72 11.72
C HIS A 72 17.28 3.32 12.08
N THR A 73 16.51 2.69 11.18
CA THR A 73 15.88 1.37 11.40
C THR A 73 16.69 0.20 10.83
N GLY A 74 17.81 0.47 10.16
CA GLY A 74 18.65 -0.55 9.52
C GLY A 74 18.10 -1.07 8.19
N VAL A 75 17.02 -0.47 7.65
CA VAL A 75 16.48 -0.84 6.34
C VAL A 75 17.43 -0.43 5.22
N SER A 76 17.59 -1.28 4.20
CA SER A 76 18.36 -0.93 2.99
C SER A 76 17.50 -0.07 2.06
N VAL A 77 17.99 1.13 1.71
CA VAL A 77 17.33 2.05 0.78
C VAL A 77 18.33 2.42 -0.32
N ASP A 78 17.97 2.13 -1.57
CA ASP A 78 18.71 2.55 -2.76
C ASP A 78 17.93 3.62 -3.53
N HIS A 79 18.63 4.64 -4.00
CA HIS A 79 18.07 5.70 -4.83
C HIS A 79 18.58 5.58 -6.26
N GLY A 80 17.68 5.78 -7.23
CA GLY A 80 18.04 5.84 -8.65
C GLY A 80 17.17 4.92 -9.51
N PRO A 81 17.41 4.91 -10.84
CA PRO A 81 16.59 4.17 -11.79
C PRO A 81 16.81 2.64 -11.74
N GLN A 82 17.89 2.20 -11.10
CA GLN A 82 18.23 0.78 -11.00
C GLN A 82 17.46 0.14 -9.84
N ILE A 83 16.57 -0.78 -10.17
CA ILE A 83 15.86 -1.62 -9.20
C ILE A 83 16.29 -3.07 -9.39
N PRO A 84 16.26 -3.92 -8.35
CA PRO A 84 16.44 -5.35 -8.52
C PRO A 84 15.41 -5.94 -9.49
N ASP A 85 15.81 -6.91 -10.31
CA ASP A 85 14.89 -7.62 -11.22
C ASP A 85 13.82 -8.42 -10.47
N SER A 86 14.10 -8.80 -9.22
CA SER A 86 13.19 -9.51 -8.32
C SER A 86 13.59 -9.33 -6.85
N GLY A 87 12.64 -9.59 -5.94
CA GLY A 87 12.92 -9.79 -4.53
C GLY A 87 13.13 -11.26 -4.19
N LEU A 88 13.42 -11.54 -2.92
CA LEU A 88 13.51 -12.89 -2.36
C LEU A 88 12.42 -13.10 -1.30
N PRO A 89 11.95 -14.34 -1.05
CA PRO A 89 10.95 -14.60 -0.01
C PRO A 89 11.35 -14.08 1.38
N TYR A 90 12.64 -14.10 1.70
CA TYR A 90 13.22 -13.63 2.98
C TYR A 90 13.88 -12.25 2.89
N ARG A 91 13.88 -11.63 1.70
CA ARG A 91 14.36 -10.27 1.46
C ARG A 91 13.58 -9.68 0.29
N PRO A 92 12.29 -9.36 0.49
CA PRO A 92 11.45 -8.84 -0.58
C PRO A 92 11.96 -7.47 -1.06
N SER A 93 11.46 -7.00 -2.19
CA SER A 93 11.79 -5.66 -2.73
C SER A 93 10.52 -4.79 -2.80
N LEU A 94 10.63 -3.53 -2.35
CA LEU A 94 9.58 -2.52 -2.44
C LEU A 94 10.10 -1.33 -3.24
N VAL A 95 9.43 -1.04 -4.35
CA VAL A 95 9.73 0.08 -5.24
C VAL A 95 8.78 1.23 -4.91
N LEU A 96 9.32 2.40 -4.59
CA LEU A 96 8.60 3.64 -4.33
C LEU A 96 8.78 4.62 -5.50
N GLY A 97 7.72 5.35 -5.83
CA GLY A 97 7.74 6.37 -6.89
C GLY A 97 7.19 5.84 -8.21
N ASP A 98 7.93 6.04 -9.30
CA ASP A 98 7.47 5.66 -10.65
C ASP A 98 7.22 4.15 -10.79
N LEU A 99 6.18 3.79 -11.54
CA LEU A 99 5.87 2.38 -11.81
C LEU A 99 6.90 1.80 -12.79
N PRO A 100 7.68 0.77 -12.40
CA PRO A 100 8.57 0.11 -13.35
C PRO A 100 7.77 -0.66 -14.43
N PRO A 101 8.37 -0.86 -15.62
CA PRO A 101 7.70 -1.56 -16.72
C PRO A 101 7.31 -3.00 -16.37
N GLN A 102 8.11 -3.66 -15.53
CA GLN A 102 7.87 -4.99 -15.03
C GLN A 102 8.25 -5.11 -13.56
N LEU A 103 7.49 -5.91 -12.81
CA LEU A 103 7.81 -6.30 -11.44
C LEU A 103 8.12 -7.80 -11.41
N GLY A 104 9.23 -8.16 -10.78
CA GLY A 104 9.63 -9.55 -10.58
C GLY A 104 8.90 -10.24 -9.42
N PRO A 105 9.15 -11.54 -9.22
CA PRO A 105 8.73 -12.24 -8.00
C PRO A 105 9.18 -11.51 -6.74
N TRP A 106 8.33 -11.53 -5.71
CA TRP A 106 8.55 -10.95 -4.38
C TRP A 106 8.87 -9.46 -4.38
N GLN A 107 8.49 -8.77 -5.46
CA GLN A 107 8.62 -7.33 -5.62
C GLN A 107 7.23 -6.68 -5.56
N ALA A 108 7.14 -5.57 -4.84
CA ALA A 108 5.96 -4.73 -4.83
C ALA A 108 6.30 -3.32 -5.32
N HIS A 109 5.41 -2.70 -6.07
CA HIS A 109 5.44 -1.27 -6.35
C HIS A 109 4.38 -0.57 -5.53
N LEU A 110 4.72 0.58 -4.96
CA LEU A 110 3.81 1.43 -4.23
C LEU A 110 3.75 2.82 -4.86
N GLY A 111 2.63 3.08 -5.54
CA GLY A 111 2.27 4.37 -6.09
C GLY A 111 1.32 5.14 -5.17
N VAL A 112 1.34 6.46 -5.29
CA VAL A 112 0.36 7.36 -4.64
C VAL A 112 -0.44 8.03 -5.74
N ALA A 113 -1.77 8.00 -5.64
CA ALA A 113 -2.67 8.63 -6.59
C ALA A 113 -4.04 8.90 -5.93
N SER A 114 -4.73 9.95 -6.38
CA SER A 114 -6.12 10.21 -5.99
C SER A 114 -7.08 9.46 -6.93
N PRO A 115 -8.03 8.66 -6.41
CA PRO A 115 -9.07 8.05 -7.24
C PRO A 115 -10.06 9.06 -7.81
N GLU A 116 -10.16 10.26 -7.23
CA GLU A 116 -10.95 11.39 -7.75
C GLU A 116 -10.31 11.96 -9.01
N GLU A 117 -8.99 12.15 -9.02
CA GLU A 117 -8.27 12.72 -10.15
C GLU A 117 -8.18 11.78 -11.36
N SER A 118 -7.88 10.50 -11.14
CA SER A 118 -7.73 9.54 -12.24
C SER A 118 -7.94 8.09 -11.81
N PRO A 119 -8.77 7.31 -12.55
CA PRO A 119 -8.88 5.87 -12.33
C PRO A 119 -7.70 5.07 -12.91
N ALA A 120 -6.82 5.67 -13.72
CA ALA A 120 -5.84 4.92 -14.50
C ALA A 120 -4.82 4.14 -13.63
N PRO A 121 -4.23 4.73 -12.56
CA PRO A 121 -3.33 3.98 -11.68
C PRO A 121 -4.03 2.79 -11.00
N PHE A 122 -5.30 2.96 -10.64
CA PHE A 122 -6.10 1.93 -9.96
C PHE A 122 -6.45 0.75 -10.87
N ARG A 123 -6.63 0.98 -12.18
CA ARG A 123 -6.88 -0.12 -13.15
C ARG A 123 -5.68 -1.02 -13.34
N ALA A 124 -4.47 -0.51 -13.12
CA ALA A 124 -3.22 -1.27 -13.22
C ALA A 124 -2.82 -1.92 -11.88
N ALA A 125 -3.51 -1.61 -10.79
CA ALA A 125 -3.17 -2.04 -9.43
C ALA A 125 -3.84 -3.38 -9.06
N ASP A 126 -3.14 -4.20 -8.29
CA ASP A 126 -3.70 -5.41 -7.68
C ASP A 126 -4.51 -5.09 -6.41
N LEU A 127 -4.13 -4.00 -5.75
CA LEU A 127 -4.63 -3.59 -4.45
C LEU A 127 -4.63 -2.06 -4.36
N ALA A 128 -5.64 -1.48 -3.73
CA ALA A 128 -5.65 -0.07 -3.38
C ALA A 128 -6.03 0.14 -1.91
N LEU A 129 -5.43 1.14 -1.27
CA LEU A 129 -5.89 1.65 0.03
C LEU A 129 -6.31 3.10 -0.18
N VAL A 130 -7.59 3.38 0.03
CA VAL A 130 -8.20 4.64 -0.38
C VAL A 130 -9.15 5.18 0.67
N THR A 131 -9.28 6.50 0.72
CA THR A 131 -10.33 7.21 1.46
C THR A 131 -11.12 8.08 0.47
N PRO A 132 -11.86 7.46 -0.47
CA PRO A 132 -12.40 8.18 -1.61
C PRO A 132 -13.67 8.95 -1.24
N ASP A 133 -13.98 9.99 -2.01
CA ASP A 133 -15.32 10.56 -2.03
C ASP A 133 -16.29 9.72 -2.90
N GLU A 134 -17.46 10.26 -3.22
CA GLU A 134 -18.43 9.56 -4.08
C GLU A 134 -17.93 9.37 -5.52
N GLU A 135 -17.21 10.34 -6.08
CA GLU A 135 -16.64 10.28 -7.43
C GLU A 135 -15.48 9.28 -7.47
N GLY A 136 -14.56 9.37 -6.52
CA GLY A 136 -13.47 8.41 -6.33
C GLY A 136 -14.00 6.99 -6.15
N ALA A 137 -15.08 6.80 -5.38
CA ALA A 137 -15.72 5.49 -5.22
C ALA A 137 -16.31 4.97 -6.54
N ALA A 138 -16.89 5.82 -7.39
CA ALA A 138 -17.38 5.44 -8.71
C ALA A 138 -16.24 5.09 -9.68
N ASN A 139 -15.08 5.75 -9.57
CA ASN A 139 -13.87 5.42 -10.30
C ASN A 139 -13.32 4.04 -9.86
N LEU A 140 -13.25 3.79 -8.56
CA LEU A 140 -12.83 2.50 -8.00
C LEU A 140 -13.79 1.36 -8.34
N ARG A 141 -15.10 1.64 -8.43
CA ARG A 141 -16.08 0.66 -8.89
C ARG A 141 -15.72 0.11 -10.26
N ARG A 142 -15.31 0.99 -11.18
CA ARG A 142 -14.92 0.63 -12.55
C ARG A 142 -13.56 -0.07 -12.57
N ALA A 143 -12.60 0.39 -11.77
CA ALA A 143 -11.25 -0.20 -11.71
C ALA A 143 -11.22 -1.60 -11.11
N PHE A 144 -12.03 -1.86 -10.07
CA PHE A 144 -12.00 -3.11 -9.31
C PHE A 144 -13.29 -3.93 -9.41
N PHE A 145 -14.21 -3.58 -10.30
CA PHE A 145 -15.49 -4.29 -10.51
C PHE A 145 -16.33 -4.43 -9.23
N LEU A 146 -16.48 -3.34 -8.48
CA LEU A 146 -17.19 -3.34 -7.20
C LEU A 146 -18.72 -3.33 -7.38
N THR A 147 -19.43 -3.92 -6.42
CA THR A 147 -20.91 -3.87 -6.36
C THR A 147 -21.41 -2.53 -5.84
N GLY A 148 -22.70 -2.23 -5.99
CA GLY A 148 -23.31 -0.99 -5.46
C GLY A 148 -23.11 -0.81 -3.96
N GLY A 149 -23.26 -1.90 -3.20
CA GLY A 149 -23.02 -1.90 -1.76
C GLY A 149 -21.55 -1.63 -1.41
N GLN A 150 -20.61 -2.21 -2.16
CA GLN A 150 -19.18 -1.95 -1.98
C GLN A 150 -18.80 -0.51 -2.34
N THR A 151 -19.33 0.04 -3.44
CA THR A 151 -19.11 1.44 -3.83
C THR A 151 -19.58 2.39 -2.73
N ARG A 152 -20.82 2.23 -2.24
CA ARG A 152 -21.33 3.02 -1.10
C ARG A 152 -20.49 2.81 0.15
N ALA A 153 -19.99 1.60 0.35
CA ALA A 153 -19.13 1.31 1.49
C ALA A 153 -17.76 2.00 1.39
N ALA A 154 -17.26 2.30 0.19
CA ALA A 154 -16.01 3.02 -0.02
C ALA A 154 -16.12 4.51 0.30
N SER A 155 -17.26 5.15 -0.01
CA SER A 155 -17.46 6.59 0.19
C SER A 155 -17.98 6.98 1.58
N THR A 156 -18.31 6.00 2.44
CA THR A 156 -18.86 6.23 3.79
C THR A 156 -17.94 5.70 4.88
N LEU A 157 -16.67 6.09 4.80
CA LEU A 157 -15.62 5.72 5.77
C LEU A 157 -15.66 6.67 6.97
N SER A 158 -15.46 6.13 8.16
CA SER A 158 -15.25 6.94 9.37
C SER A 158 -13.82 7.50 9.42
N GLU A 159 -13.58 8.41 10.36
CA GLU A 159 -12.23 8.91 10.63
C GLU A 159 -11.24 7.75 10.90
N ASN A 160 -10.05 7.82 10.30
CA ASN A 160 -9.01 6.78 10.35
C ASN A 160 -9.39 5.43 9.72
N GLN A 161 -10.52 5.34 9.01
CA GLN A 161 -10.81 4.18 8.18
C GLN A 161 -10.28 4.37 6.77
N VAL A 162 -9.76 3.30 6.20
CA VAL A 162 -9.43 3.20 4.78
C VAL A 162 -10.22 2.04 4.17
N ALA A 163 -10.61 2.19 2.92
CA ALA A 163 -11.09 1.09 2.10
C ALA A 163 -9.89 0.36 1.50
N VAL A 164 -9.76 -0.93 1.81
CA VAL A 164 -8.83 -1.86 1.15
C VAL A 164 -9.58 -2.52 0.00
N VAL A 165 -9.17 -2.20 -1.22
CA VAL A 165 -9.88 -2.55 -2.45
C VAL A 165 -9.03 -3.47 -3.30
N SER A 166 -9.64 -4.54 -3.79
CA SER A 166 -9.06 -5.47 -4.77
C SER A 166 -10.19 -5.93 -5.70
N ALA A 167 -9.88 -6.67 -6.76
CA ALA A 167 -10.89 -7.15 -7.71
C ALA A 167 -12.08 -7.81 -6.98
N HIS A 168 -13.28 -7.26 -7.21
CA HIS A 168 -14.57 -7.67 -6.65
C HIS A 168 -14.68 -7.62 -5.12
N ARG A 169 -13.71 -7.02 -4.42
CA ARG A 169 -13.64 -7.07 -2.95
C ARG A 169 -13.25 -5.72 -2.35
N LEU A 170 -14.03 -5.32 -1.34
CA LEU A 170 -13.73 -4.19 -0.48
C LEU A 170 -13.79 -4.61 0.99
N VAL A 171 -12.82 -4.17 1.77
CA VAL A 171 -12.79 -4.32 3.23
C VAL A 171 -12.45 -2.97 3.85
N ARG A 172 -13.23 -2.54 4.85
CA ARG A 172 -12.87 -1.36 5.65
C ARG A 172 -11.88 -1.77 6.74
N ALA A 173 -10.83 -0.97 6.90
CA ALA A 173 -9.84 -1.15 7.94
C ALA A 173 -9.64 0.18 8.67
N THR A 174 -9.75 0.17 10.00
CA THR A 174 -9.26 1.26 10.84
C THR A 174 -7.74 1.12 10.93
N VAL A 175 -7.02 2.11 10.42
CA VAL A 175 -5.56 2.14 10.40
C VAL A 175 -5.08 3.18 11.38
N ARG A 176 -4.31 2.75 12.37
CA ARG A 176 -3.68 3.63 13.35
C ARG A 176 -2.23 3.20 13.56
N PRO A 177 -1.33 4.14 13.86
CA PRO A 177 0.01 3.80 14.30
C PRO A 177 -0.04 3.09 15.65
N ALA A 178 0.68 1.99 15.79
CA ALA A 178 1.01 1.43 17.09
C ALA A 178 1.97 2.38 17.85
N PRO A 179 2.08 2.31 19.19
CA PRO A 179 2.90 3.24 19.96
C PRO A 179 4.36 3.37 19.48
N LEU A 180 4.98 2.25 19.08
CA LEU A 180 6.34 2.25 18.54
C LEU A 180 6.42 2.88 17.14
N GLU A 181 5.43 2.61 16.28
CA GLU A 181 5.31 3.22 14.96
C GLU A 181 5.12 4.72 15.08
N TYR A 182 4.27 5.16 16.02
CA TYR A 182 4.03 6.58 16.28
C TYR A 182 5.32 7.28 16.69
N ARG A 183 6.07 6.70 17.63
CA ARG A 183 7.36 7.28 18.07
C ARG A 183 8.38 7.33 16.93
N ALA A 184 8.48 6.29 16.11
CA ALA A 184 9.45 6.23 15.03
C ALA A 184 9.10 7.19 13.87
N LEU A 185 7.81 7.35 13.57
CA LEU A 185 7.34 8.08 12.40
C LEU A 185 6.91 9.51 12.68
N PHE A 186 6.43 9.82 13.89
CA PHE A 186 5.79 11.10 14.21
C PHE A 186 6.28 11.71 15.53
N GLY A 187 7.13 10.99 16.27
CA GLY A 187 7.86 11.52 17.43
C GLY A 187 9.12 12.27 17.06
#